data_AF-K5BIK6-F1
#
_entry.id   AF-K5BIK6-F1
#
_cell.length_a   1.000
_cell.length_b   1.000
_cell.length_c   1.000
_cell.angle_alpha   90.00
_cell.angle_beta   90.00
_cell.angle_gamma   90.00
#
_symmetry.space_group_name_H-M   'P 1'
#
loop_
_entity.id
_entity.type
_entity.pdbx_description
1 polymer ?
#
loop_
_entity_poly.entity_id
_entity_poly.type
_entity_poly.pdbx_seq_one_letter_code
_entity_poly.pdbx_strand_id
1 'polypeptide(L)'
;MAWAAADLVNALKKQVLALEADLRARVDGDDEYARQDGVLEAWRRDYDAAFASQRTAATWLEWRNERVTQAAVAWVLLTVFARYCEDNALVSPRWISGADADQRTQALDARRAYFQQYPEHTDREWLGQIIDHFSKYTATAGLVDRFSPLHLVAPSGDAARALLEFWWQQDNNGQPPYSFVGVDTRFLGDVYQDLSEHAKKTYALLQTPEFVEEFILDQTLEPALADRPLEGFTVIDPTCGSGHFLLGAFKRLHARWQREAPGLGARELVAKALDGIYGVDINPFAVAIARFRLLVAALHAAGDTSIEQNIGYTPHLAAGDSLLWGADQQLLPEDLLAGPVIHADTTEDAEALKAILQREHDVVVGNPPYITVKDAALNATYRKLYPTIHRQVTLTVPFMELFFKLAYGRGRDRPVGWVGQITSNSFMKRPYVGPKLIQEFFPRVDLQKVVDSEGAWIPGHNMDGTPTVIIFGRNRL
;
A
#
# COMPACT_ATOMS: atom_id res chain seq x y z
N MET A 1 -15.17 9.96 18.01
CA MET A 1 -15.87 9.36 16.85
C MET A 1 -17.27 8.97 17.27
N ALA A 2 -18.27 9.24 16.43
CA ALA A 2 -19.68 8.83 16.66
C ALA A 2 -19.96 7.36 16.27
N TRP A 3 -18.98 6.67 15.68
CA TRP A 3 -19.03 5.28 15.23
C TRP A 3 -17.72 4.56 15.59
N ALA A 4 -17.75 3.24 15.74
CA ALA A 4 -16.54 2.44 15.89
C ALA A 4 -15.98 2.07 14.52
N ALA A 5 -14.64 2.08 14.36
CA ALA A 5 -14.00 1.74 13.07
C ALA A 5 -14.48 0.40 12.51
N ALA A 6 -14.61 -0.61 13.38
CA ALA A 6 -15.14 -1.92 13.03
C ALA A 6 -16.55 -1.90 12.39
N ASP A 7 -17.42 -0.97 12.78
CA ASP A 7 -18.77 -0.86 12.24
C ASP A 7 -18.76 -0.37 10.79
N LEU A 8 -17.93 0.65 10.51
CA LEU A 8 -17.72 1.15 9.15
C LEU A 8 -17.11 0.05 8.27
N VAL A 9 -16.07 -0.63 8.76
CA VAL A 9 -15.44 -1.75 8.04
C VAL A 9 -16.47 -2.81 7.67
N ASN A 10 -17.29 -3.24 8.62
CA ASN A 10 -18.32 -4.26 8.37
C ASN A 10 -19.37 -3.81 7.37
N ALA A 11 -19.70 -2.51 7.34
CA ALA A 11 -20.62 -1.95 6.36
C ALA A 11 -19.97 -1.88 4.97
N LEU A 12 -18.72 -1.42 4.87
CA LEU A 12 -17.99 -1.35 3.61
C LEU A 12 -17.69 -2.74 3.02
N LYS A 13 -17.45 -3.77 3.84
CA LYS A 13 -17.35 -5.18 3.40
C LYS A 13 -18.57 -5.60 2.58
N LYS A 14 -19.77 -5.20 2.99
CA LYS A 14 -21.02 -5.52 2.26
C LYS A 14 -21.08 -4.79 0.93
N GLN A 15 -20.59 -3.55 0.86
CA GLN A 15 -20.49 -2.79 -0.39
C GLN A 15 -19.50 -3.45 -1.34
N VAL A 16 -18.33 -3.89 -0.86
CA VAL A 16 -17.35 -4.66 -1.66
C VAL A 16 -17.97 -5.92 -2.23
N LEU A 17 -18.64 -6.74 -1.40
CA LEU A 17 -19.26 -7.99 -1.87
C LEU A 17 -20.36 -7.76 -2.93
N ALA A 18 -21.18 -6.72 -2.75
CA ALA A 18 -22.19 -6.36 -3.75
C ALA A 18 -21.53 -5.92 -5.07
N LEU A 19 -20.46 -5.12 -4.97
CA LEU A 19 -19.72 -4.63 -6.11
C LEU A 19 -18.93 -5.73 -6.84
N GLU A 20 -18.38 -6.70 -6.11
CA GLU A 20 -17.73 -7.88 -6.72
C GLU A 20 -18.70 -8.67 -7.61
N ALA A 21 -19.98 -8.77 -7.21
CA ALA A 21 -20.99 -9.43 -8.03
C ALA A 21 -21.27 -8.66 -9.33
N ASP A 22 -21.41 -7.33 -9.24
CA ASP A 22 -21.58 -6.46 -10.40
C ASP A 22 -20.37 -6.53 -11.34
N LEU A 23 -19.16 -6.30 -10.82
CA LEU A 23 -17.93 -6.29 -11.59
C LEU A 23 -17.64 -7.65 -12.23
N ARG A 24 -17.95 -8.76 -11.55
CA ARG A 24 -17.90 -10.10 -12.13
C ARG A 24 -18.82 -10.23 -13.35
N ALA A 25 -20.07 -9.76 -13.24
CA ALA A 25 -20.99 -9.76 -14.37
C ALA A 25 -20.46 -8.89 -15.52
N ARG A 26 -19.82 -7.76 -15.20
CA ARG A 26 -19.20 -6.87 -16.20
C ARG A 26 -17.95 -7.45 -16.88
N VAL A 27 -17.27 -8.43 -16.28
CA VAL A 27 -16.11 -9.08 -16.89
C VAL A 27 -16.53 -10.29 -17.74
N ASP A 28 -17.14 -11.29 -17.11
CA ASP A 28 -17.42 -12.59 -17.73
C ASP A 28 -18.83 -13.13 -17.42
N GLY A 29 -19.79 -12.25 -17.09
CA GLY A 29 -21.18 -12.63 -16.82
C GLY A 29 -21.90 -13.20 -18.04
N ASP A 30 -22.96 -13.98 -17.83
CA ASP A 30 -23.70 -14.64 -18.91
C ASP A 30 -24.39 -13.66 -19.88
N ASP A 31 -24.78 -12.48 -19.39
CA ASP A 31 -25.37 -11.42 -20.20
C ASP A 31 -24.27 -10.59 -20.90
N GLU A 32 -24.11 -10.80 -22.21
CA GLU A 32 -23.12 -10.10 -23.02
C GLU A 32 -23.32 -8.58 -23.06
N TYR A 33 -24.56 -8.09 -22.91
CA TYR A 33 -24.85 -6.65 -22.93
C TYR A 33 -24.47 -5.96 -21.62
N ALA A 34 -24.35 -6.71 -20.52
CA ALA A 34 -23.89 -6.19 -19.24
C ALA A 34 -22.36 -6.12 -19.14
N ARG A 35 -21.64 -6.84 -20.01
CA ARG A 35 -20.17 -6.86 -20.04
C ARG A 35 -19.62 -5.49 -20.42
N GLN A 36 -18.45 -5.17 -19.89
CA GLN A 36 -17.67 -4.02 -20.34
C GLN A 36 -16.83 -4.44 -21.55
N ASP A 37 -17.03 -3.75 -22.67
CA ASP A 37 -16.35 -4.02 -23.93
C ASP A 37 -14.82 -4.14 -23.77
N GLY A 38 -14.25 -5.24 -24.29
CA GLY A 38 -12.81 -5.47 -24.35
C GLY A 38 -12.12 -5.89 -23.05
N VAL A 39 -12.82 -5.85 -21.90
CA VAL A 39 -12.22 -6.17 -20.60
C VAL A 39 -11.89 -7.65 -20.49
N LEU A 40 -12.78 -8.54 -20.91
CA LEU A 40 -12.55 -9.98 -20.86
C LEU A 40 -11.34 -10.39 -21.70
N GLU A 41 -11.26 -9.89 -22.93
CA GLU A 41 -10.17 -10.19 -23.86
C GLU A 41 -8.84 -9.63 -23.34
N ALA A 42 -8.85 -8.43 -22.75
CA ALA A 42 -7.66 -7.85 -22.11
C ALA A 42 -7.19 -8.70 -20.94
N TRP A 43 -8.09 -9.07 -20.03
CA TRP A 43 -7.75 -9.88 -18.86
C TRP A 43 -7.26 -11.28 -19.25
N ARG A 44 -7.80 -11.89 -20.31
CA ARG A 44 -7.29 -13.16 -20.84
C ARG A 44 -5.85 -13.04 -21.32
N ARG A 45 -5.52 -11.97 -22.07
CA ARG A 45 -4.14 -11.72 -22.51
C ARG A 45 -3.20 -11.51 -21.33
N ASP A 46 -3.62 -10.73 -20.33
CA ASP A 46 -2.84 -10.49 -19.12
C ASP A 46 -2.57 -11.77 -18.34
N TYR A 47 -3.60 -12.63 -18.19
CA TYR A 47 -3.46 -13.94 -17.55
C TYR A 47 -2.50 -14.85 -18.29
N ASP A 48 -2.65 -14.96 -19.62
CA ASP A 48 -1.77 -15.80 -20.44
C ASP A 48 -0.31 -15.33 -20.34
N ALA A 49 -0.08 -14.02 -20.33
CA ALA A 49 1.25 -13.44 -20.13
C ALA A 49 1.81 -13.75 -18.74
N ALA A 50 1.03 -13.54 -17.68
CA ALA A 50 1.45 -13.83 -16.30
C ALA A 50 1.73 -15.32 -16.07
N PHE A 51 0.93 -16.20 -16.67
CA PHE A 51 1.13 -17.64 -16.60
C PHE A 51 2.40 -18.06 -17.37
N ALA A 52 2.59 -17.55 -18.59
CA ALA A 52 3.77 -17.82 -19.40
C ALA A 52 5.06 -17.34 -18.73
N SER A 53 5.03 -16.20 -18.05
CA SER A 53 6.17 -15.62 -17.35
C SER A 53 6.39 -16.18 -15.94
N GLN A 54 5.67 -17.24 -15.54
CA GLN A 54 5.77 -17.85 -14.20
C GLN A 54 5.51 -16.84 -13.04
N ARG A 55 4.69 -15.81 -13.29
CA ARG A 55 4.21 -14.86 -12.27
C ARG A 55 3.05 -15.44 -11.46
N THR A 56 2.33 -16.41 -12.02
CA THR A 56 1.27 -17.12 -11.33
C THR A 56 1.11 -18.55 -11.85
N ALA A 57 0.75 -19.47 -10.97
CA ALA A 57 0.25 -20.80 -11.26
C ALA A 57 -1.25 -20.94 -10.94
N ALA A 58 -1.93 -19.84 -10.60
CA ALA A 58 -3.36 -19.84 -10.30
C ALA A 58 -4.19 -20.21 -11.52
N THR A 59 -5.35 -20.81 -11.28
CA THR A 59 -6.35 -21.00 -12.33
C THR A 59 -6.90 -19.64 -12.79
N TRP A 60 -7.39 -19.57 -14.02
CA TRP A 60 -8.08 -18.37 -14.52
C TRP A 60 -9.13 -17.85 -13.54
N LEU A 61 -9.93 -18.73 -12.94
CA LEU A 61 -11.00 -18.33 -12.04
C LEU A 61 -10.48 -17.66 -10.77
N GLU A 62 -9.41 -18.22 -10.17
CA GLU A 62 -8.76 -17.65 -8.99
C GLU A 62 -8.16 -16.27 -9.31
N TRP A 63 -7.37 -16.19 -10.39
CA TRP A 63 -6.73 -14.95 -10.84
C TRP A 63 -7.74 -13.85 -11.17
N ARG A 64 -8.82 -14.21 -11.90
CA ARG A 64 -9.90 -13.30 -12.25
C ARG A 64 -10.63 -12.80 -11.00
N ASN A 65 -10.95 -13.68 -10.05
CA ASN A 65 -11.65 -13.28 -8.82
C ASN A 65 -10.81 -12.32 -7.98
N GLU A 66 -9.49 -12.54 -7.87
CA GLU A 66 -8.58 -11.62 -7.20
C GLU A 66 -8.64 -10.22 -7.84
N ARG A 67 -8.58 -10.12 -9.17
CA ARG A 67 -8.71 -8.83 -9.87
C ARG A 67 -10.08 -8.17 -9.71
N VAL A 68 -11.16 -8.94 -9.66
CA VAL A 68 -12.51 -8.41 -9.35
C VAL A 68 -12.55 -7.81 -7.95
N THR A 69 -12.01 -8.50 -6.94
CA THR A 69 -11.86 -7.96 -5.59
C THR A 69 -10.99 -6.70 -5.61
N GLN A 70 -9.93 -6.68 -6.43
CA GLN A 70 -9.06 -5.52 -6.56
C GLN A 70 -9.81 -4.29 -7.14
N ALA A 71 -10.60 -4.49 -8.18
CA ALA A 71 -11.42 -3.39 -8.71
C ALA A 71 -12.50 -2.94 -7.71
N ALA A 72 -13.19 -3.89 -7.06
CA ALA A 72 -14.26 -3.58 -6.10
C ALA A 72 -13.77 -2.73 -4.92
N VAL A 73 -12.67 -3.14 -4.29
CA VAL A 73 -12.11 -2.39 -3.16
C VAL A 73 -11.59 -1.02 -3.61
N ALA A 74 -11.01 -0.87 -4.81
CA ALA A 74 -10.58 0.44 -5.32
C ALA A 74 -11.74 1.42 -5.45
N TRP A 75 -12.86 0.97 -6.03
CA TRP A 75 -14.07 1.80 -6.19
C TRP A 75 -14.70 2.17 -4.85
N VAL A 76 -14.73 1.26 -3.87
CA VAL A 76 -15.18 1.59 -2.51
C VAL A 76 -14.24 2.61 -1.86
N LEU A 77 -12.92 2.41 -1.93
CA LEU A 77 -11.92 3.31 -1.36
C LEU A 77 -11.95 4.70 -2.00
N LEU A 78 -12.21 4.80 -3.30
CA LEU A 78 -12.41 6.09 -3.98
C LEU A 78 -13.49 6.91 -3.27
N THR A 79 -14.63 6.29 -2.93
CA THR A 79 -15.70 6.98 -2.21
C THR A 79 -15.31 7.32 -0.76
N VAL A 80 -14.55 6.47 -0.08
CA VAL A 80 -14.02 6.75 1.27
C VAL A 80 -13.08 7.96 1.25
N PHE A 81 -12.14 8.02 0.30
CA PHE A 81 -11.22 9.14 0.15
C PHE A 81 -11.95 10.44 -0.20
N ALA A 82 -12.90 10.39 -1.13
CA ALA A 82 -13.73 11.54 -1.48
C ALA A 82 -14.51 12.06 -0.26
N ARG A 83 -15.18 11.18 0.49
CA ARG A 83 -15.89 11.54 1.71
C ARG A 83 -14.96 12.12 2.78
N TYR A 84 -13.78 11.55 2.97
CA TYR A 84 -12.80 12.09 3.93
C TYR A 84 -12.35 13.49 3.53
N CYS A 85 -12.05 13.71 2.25
CA CYS A 85 -11.67 15.01 1.71
C CYS A 85 -12.80 16.04 1.82
N GLU A 86 -14.05 15.65 1.56
CA GLU A 86 -15.22 16.50 1.71
C GLU A 86 -15.43 16.93 3.16
N ASP A 87 -15.42 15.97 4.10
CA ASP A 87 -15.71 16.21 5.51
C ASP A 87 -14.63 17.05 6.20
N ASN A 88 -13.38 16.95 5.74
CA ASN A 88 -12.25 17.71 6.26
C ASN A 88 -11.89 18.93 5.41
N ALA A 89 -12.77 19.31 4.46
CA ALA A 89 -12.61 20.46 3.56
C ALA A 89 -11.26 20.49 2.79
N LEU A 90 -10.72 19.31 2.49
CA LEU A 90 -9.47 19.17 1.74
C LEU A 90 -9.64 19.48 0.25
N VAL A 91 -10.87 19.42 -0.26
CA VAL A 91 -11.25 19.74 -1.64
C VAL A 91 -12.31 20.82 -1.66
N SER A 92 -12.41 21.58 -2.75
CA SER A 92 -13.47 22.56 -2.93
C SER A 92 -14.79 21.92 -3.38
N PRO A 93 -14.82 20.99 -4.37
CA PRO A 93 -16.06 20.34 -4.79
C PRO A 93 -16.67 19.45 -3.70
N ARG A 94 -17.98 19.20 -3.84
CA ARG A 94 -18.74 18.21 -3.08
C ARG A 94 -19.46 17.30 -4.07
N TRP A 95 -19.11 16.01 -4.08
CA TRP A 95 -19.63 15.02 -5.00
C TRP A 95 -20.65 14.10 -4.33
N ILE A 96 -20.40 13.71 -3.09
CA ILE A 96 -21.17 12.69 -2.39
C ILE A 96 -22.03 13.32 -1.31
N SER A 97 -21.46 14.01 -0.32
CA SER A 97 -22.24 14.64 0.74
C SER A 97 -21.56 15.91 1.25
N GLY A 98 -20.64 15.82 2.19
CA GLY A 98 -20.05 16.95 2.91
C GLY A 98 -20.11 16.76 4.42
N ALA A 99 -19.51 17.70 5.15
CA ALA A 99 -19.38 17.63 6.61
C ALA A 99 -20.71 17.82 7.37
N ASP A 100 -21.69 18.48 6.75
CA ASP A 100 -22.95 18.89 7.37
C ASP A 100 -24.10 18.86 6.34
N ALA A 101 -25.32 19.17 6.81
CA ALA A 101 -26.54 19.14 6.00
C ALA A 101 -26.55 20.15 4.83
N ASP A 102 -25.91 21.31 5.01
CA ASP A 102 -25.84 22.35 3.98
C ASP A 102 -24.90 21.90 2.87
N GLN A 103 -23.73 21.38 3.22
CA GLN A 103 -22.78 20.82 2.26
C GLN A 103 -23.37 19.61 1.52
N ARG A 104 -24.11 18.73 2.22
CA ARG A 104 -24.85 17.64 1.60
C ARG A 104 -25.82 18.13 0.53
N THR A 105 -26.55 19.21 0.81
CA THR A 105 -27.45 19.82 -0.16
C THR A 105 -26.67 20.32 -1.39
N GLN A 106 -25.52 20.96 -1.17
CA GLN A 106 -24.63 21.40 -2.26
C GLN A 106 -24.16 20.23 -3.14
N ALA A 107 -23.78 19.09 -2.54
CA ALA A 107 -23.38 17.90 -3.31
C ALA A 107 -24.53 17.34 -4.17
N LEU A 108 -25.73 17.26 -3.60
CA LEU A 108 -26.91 16.77 -4.32
C LEU A 108 -27.33 17.71 -5.45
N ASP A 109 -27.24 19.02 -5.25
CA ASP A 109 -27.51 20.02 -6.28
C ASP A 109 -26.45 19.99 -7.38
N ALA A 110 -25.17 19.82 -7.05
CA ALA A 110 -24.09 19.64 -8.02
C ALA A 110 -24.31 18.40 -8.89
N ARG A 111 -24.68 17.26 -8.27
CA ARG A 111 -25.07 16.04 -8.99
C ARG A 111 -26.27 16.27 -9.89
N ARG A 112 -27.30 16.97 -9.42
CA ARG A 112 -28.49 17.30 -10.23
C ARG A 112 -28.14 18.16 -11.44
N ALA A 113 -27.30 19.18 -11.24
CA ALA A 113 -26.84 20.04 -12.32
C ALA A 113 -26.05 19.26 -13.38
N TYR A 114 -25.21 18.30 -12.95
CA TYR A 114 -24.49 17.41 -13.85
C TYR A 114 -25.42 16.60 -14.76
N PHE A 115 -26.44 15.93 -14.21
CA PHE A 115 -27.38 15.14 -15.01
C PHE A 115 -28.34 15.98 -15.86
N GLN A 116 -28.53 17.26 -15.53
CA GLN A 116 -29.22 18.18 -16.44
C GLN A 116 -28.40 18.48 -17.70
N GLN A 117 -27.06 18.53 -17.55
CA GLN A 117 -26.14 18.75 -18.65
C GLN A 117 -25.84 17.47 -19.45
N TYR A 118 -25.81 16.32 -18.78
CA TYR A 118 -25.50 15.00 -19.37
C TYR A 118 -26.60 13.97 -19.04
N PRO A 119 -27.78 14.04 -19.68
CA PRO A 119 -28.92 13.18 -19.34
C PRO A 119 -28.71 11.68 -19.59
N GLU A 120 -27.78 11.31 -20.47
CA GLU A 120 -27.43 9.94 -20.84
C GLU A 120 -26.37 9.31 -19.92
N HIS A 121 -25.73 10.12 -19.08
CA HIS A 121 -24.74 9.62 -18.12
C HIS A 121 -25.42 8.89 -16.95
N THR A 122 -24.63 8.09 -16.24
CA THR A 122 -25.04 7.39 -15.01
C THR A 122 -24.19 7.83 -13.82
N ASP A 123 -24.47 7.29 -12.63
CA ASP A 123 -23.66 7.54 -11.44
C ASP A 123 -22.21 7.04 -11.57
N ARG A 124 -21.91 6.14 -12.53
CA ARG A 124 -20.53 5.78 -12.85
C ARG A 124 -19.76 6.99 -13.36
N GLU A 125 -20.31 7.73 -14.33
CA GLU A 125 -19.67 8.93 -14.88
C GLU A 125 -19.60 10.07 -13.84
N TRP A 126 -20.57 10.14 -12.91
CA TRP A 126 -20.51 11.05 -11.77
C TRP A 126 -19.33 10.72 -10.83
N LEU A 127 -19.14 9.46 -10.44
CA LEU A 127 -17.95 9.04 -9.70
C LEU A 127 -16.66 9.29 -10.50
N GLY A 128 -16.73 9.22 -11.83
CA GLY A 128 -15.66 9.64 -12.73
C GLY A 128 -15.19 11.08 -12.51
N GLN A 129 -16.07 11.99 -12.09
CA GLN A 129 -15.67 13.37 -11.77
C GLN A 129 -14.68 13.45 -10.60
N ILE A 130 -14.76 12.52 -9.64
CA ILE A 130 -13.83 12.41 -8.51
C ILE A 130 -12.45 11.98 -9.03
N ILE A 131 -12.42 10.96 -9.89
CA ILE A 131 -11.21 10.45 -10.53
C ILE A 131 -10.53 11.57 -11.34
N ASP A 132 -11.30 12.24 -12.20
CA ASP A 132 -10.80 13.35 -13.02
C ASP A 132 -10.24 14.47 -12.15
N HIS A 133 -10.88 14.78 -11.03
CA HIS A 133 -10.40 15.81 -10.12
C HIS A 133 -9.11 15.39 -9.40
N PHE A 134 -9.06 14.18 -8.82
CA PHE A 134 -7.87 13.69 -8.13
C PHE A 134 -6.66 13.55 -9.06
N SER A 135 -6.90 13.21 -10.34
CA SER A 135 -5.82 13.08 -11.33
C SER A 135 -5.07 14.40 -11.63
N LYS A 136 -5.69 15.55 -11.35
CA LYS A 136 -5.13 16.89 -11.66
C LYS A 136 -4.07 17.35 -10.66
N TYR A 137 -4.03 16.77 -9.46
CA TYR A 137 -3.18 17.24 -8.39
C TYR A 137 -2.13 16.20 -8.05
N THR A 138 -0.85 16.60 -8.01
CA THR A 138 0.28 15.71 -7.69
C THR A 138 0.06 14.94 -6.39
N ALA A 139 -0.53 15.60 -5.40
CA ALA A 139 -0.90 15.05 -4.10
C ALA A 139 -1.80 13.79 -4.20
N THR A 140 -2.78 13.79 -5.10
CA THR A 140 -3.81 12.74 -5.17
C THR A 140 -3.82 11.95 -6.47
N ALA A 141 -3.02 12.35 -7.46
CA ALA A 141 -2.92 11.65 -8.74
C ALA A 141 -2.55 10.18 -8.55
N GLY A 142 -1.63 9.87 -7.63
CA GLY A 142 -1.27 8.49 -7.30
C GLY A 142 -2.39 7.65 -6.66
N LEU A 143 -3.54 8.22 -6.29
CA LEU A 143 -4.68 7.44 -5.79
C LEU A 143 -5.52 6.88 -6.95
N VAL A 144 -5.46 7.55 -8.10
CA VAL A 144 -6.33 7.32 -9.26
C VAL A 144 -5.55 7.21 -10.58
N ASP A 145 -4.22 7.06 -10.49
CA ASP A 145 -3.33 6.91 -11.63
C ASP A 145 -3.70 5.68 -12.47
N ARG A 146 -3.07 5.54 -13.64
CA ARG A 146 -3.34 4.44 -14.57
C ARG A 146 -3.07 3.04 -14.00
N PHE A 147 -2.30 2.93 -12.91
CA PHE A 147 -1.98 1.67 -12.25
C PHE A 147 -2.98 1.34 -11.14
N SER A 148 -3.87 2.28 -10.79
CA SER A 148 -4.93 2.05 -9.82
C SER A 148 -5.88 0.94 -10.29
N PRO A 149 -6.22 -0.03 -9.42
CA PRO A 149 -7.12 -1.12 -9.79
C PRO A 149 -8.53 -0.67 -10.21
N LEU A 150 -8.91 0.59 -9.95
CA LEU A 150 -10.18 1.15 -10.41
C LEU A 150 -10.34 1.12 -11.93
N HIS A 151 -9.22 1.06 -12.67
CA HIS A 151 -9.20 1.00 -14.14
C HIS A 151 -9.31 -0.43 -14.69
N LEU A 152 -9.25 -1.47 -13.85
CA LEU A 152 -9.34 -2.86 -14.30
C LEU A 152 -10.72 -3.19 -14.89
N VAL A 153 -11.78 -2.72 -14.22
CA VAL A 153 -13.17 -2.78 -14.66
C VAL A 153 -13.99 -1.72 -13.90
N ALA A 154 -14.88 -1.03 -14.60
CA ALA A 154 -15.75 0.00 -14.02
C ALA A 154 -17.10 -0.60 -13.60
N PRO A 155 -17.77 -0.12 -12.54
CA PRO A 155 -19.07 -0.63 -12.12
C PRO A 155 -20.20 -0.28 -13.10
N SER A 156 -21.32 -0.97 -13.02
CA SER A 156 -22.55 -0.51 -13.67
C SER A 156 -23.01 0.83 -13.09
N GLY A 157 -23.88 1.55 -13.80
CA GLY A 157 -24.49 2.76 -13.28
C GLY A 157 -25.29 2.52 -11.99
N ASP A 158 -25.92 1.36 -11.87
CA ASP A 158 -26.70 0.96 -10.69
C ASP A 158 -25.80 0.63 -9.50
N ALA A 159 -24.71 -0.09 -9.71
CA ALA A 159 -23.74 -0.37 -8.66
C ALA A 159 -23.04 0.92 -8.19
N ALA A 160 -22.69 1.83 -9.11
CA ALA A 160 -22.15 3.15 -8.75
C ALA A 160 -23.14 3.98 -7.91
N ARG A 161 -24.43 3.94 -8.26
CA ARG A 161 -25.49 4.58 -7.47
C ARG A 161 -25.60 3.98 -6.08
N ALA A 162 -25.56 2.66 -5.95
CA ALA A 162 -25.64 1.97 -4.65
C ALA A 162 -24.48 2.39 -3.71
N LEU A 163 -23.27 2.60 -4.25
CA LEU A 163 -22.14 3.14 -3.49
C LEU A 163 -22.41 4.55 -2.96
N LEU A 164 -23.04 5.42 -3.75
CA LEU A 164 -23.41 6.77 -3.33
C LEU A 164 -24.54 6.74 -2.28
N GLU A 165 -25.57 5.92 -2.51
CA GLU A 165 -26.70 5.76 -1.61
C GLU A 165 -26.28 5.27 -0.23
N PHE A 166 -25.25 4.43 -0.13
CA PHE A 166 -24.64 4.03 1.13
C PHE A 166 -24.24 5.25 1.99
N TRP A 167 -23.60 6.25 1.39
CA TRP A 167 -23.18 7.48 2.08
C TRP A 167 -24.32 8.47 2.33
N TRP A 168 -25.44 8.32 1.62
CA TRP A 168 -26.62 9.17 1.79
C TRP A 168 -27.59 8.70 2.87
N GLN A 169 -27.37 7.50 3.41
CA GLN A 169 -28.13 6.98 4.55
C GLN A 169 -28.09 7.98 5.71
N GLN A 170 -29.17 8.01 6.49
CA GLN A 170 -29.31 8.84 7.67
C GLN A 170 -29.76 7.99 8.84
N ASP A 171 -29.29 8.32 10.04
CA ASP A 171 -29.78 7.73 11.28
C ASP A 171 -31.16 8.31 11.68
N ASN A 172 -31.68 7.86 12.82
CA ASN A 172 -32.98 8.32 13.34
C ASN A 172 -33.02 9.83 13.65
N ASN A 173 -31.86 10.50 13.73
CA ASN A 173 -31.73 11.93 13.98
C ASN A 173 -31.45 12.73 12.70
N GLY A 174 -31.48 12.08 11.53
CA GLY A 174 -31.19 12.70 10.24
C GLY A 174 -29.69 12.93 9.99
N GLN A 175 -28.80 12.35 10.79
CA GLN A 175 -27.35 12.52 10.66
C GLN A 175 -26.73 11.40 9.81
N PRO A 176 -25.63 11.66 9.08
CA PRO A 176 -24.93 10.59 8.37
C PRO A 176 -24.36 9.57 9.37
N PRO A 177 -24.57 8.25 9.18
CA PRO A 177 -24.05 7.22 10.08
C PRO A 177 -22.52 7.26 10.22
N TYR A 178 -21.83 7.70 9.17
CA TYR A 178 -20.37 7.77 9.09
C TYR A 178 -19.93 9.17 8.65
N SER A 179 -19.46 9.97 9.62
CA SER A 179 -18.80 11.25 9.38
C SER A 179 -17.31 11.14 9.72
N PHE A 180 -16.47 11.75 8.89
CA PHE A 180 -15.01 11.83 9.08
C PHE A 180 -14.54 13.16 9.68
N VAL A 181 -15.46 14.04 10.11
CA VAL A 181 -15.11 15.29 10.80
C VAL A 181 -14.39 14.98 12.11
N GLY A 182 -13.16 15.48 12.23
CA GLY A 182 -12.32 15.27 13.43
C GLY A 182 -11.83 13.82 13.58
N VAL A 183 -11.87 13.02 12.52
CA VAL A 183 -11.35 11.65 12.49
C VAL A 183 -9.96 11.68 11.84
N ASP A 184 -8.97 11.10 12.53
CA ASP A 184 -7.63 10.94 11.95
C ASP A 184 -7.63 9.92 10.79
N THR A 185 -6.49 9.67 10.16
CA THR A 185 -6.41 8.72 9.05
C THR A 185 -6.02 7.29 9.48
N ARG A 186 -5.95 7.00 10.78
CA ARG A 186 -5.55 5.68 11.31
C ARG A 186 -6.57 4.61 10.97
N PHE A 187 -7.87 4.94 11.04
CA PHE A 187 -8.95 4.00 10.71
C PHE A 187 -8.86 3.47 9.27
N LEU A 188 -8.21 4.18 8.34
CA LEU A 188 -8.00 3.70 6.97
C LEU A 188 -7.12 2.44 6.95
N GLY A 189 -6.20 2.29 7.91
CA GLY A 189 -5.44 1.06 8.12
C GLY A 189 -6.33 -0.11 8.54
N ASP A 190 -7.31 0.15 9.41
CA ASP A 190 -8.28 -0.87 9.84
C ASP A 190 -9.24 -1.24 8.69
N VAL A 191 -9.72 -0.24 7.96
CA VAL A 191 -10.51 -0.41 6.73
C VAL A 191 -9.75 -1.29 5.75
N TYR A 192 -8.50 -0.98 5.45
CA TYR A 192 -7.66 -1.83 4.61
C TYR A 192 -7.56 -3.28 5.09
N GLN A 193 -7.17 -3.48 6.34
CA GLN A 193 -6.86 -4.78 6.90
C GLN A 193 -8.06 -5.73 6.81
N ASP A 194 -9.25 -5.17 6.98
CA ASP A 194 -10.45 -5.97 7.11
C ASP A 194 -11.35 -5.93 5.89
N LEU A 195 -11.28 -4.97 4.96
CA LEU A 195 -12.22 -4.84 3.82
C LEU A 195 -12.45 -6.11 2.98
N SER A 196 -11.47 -7.01 2.89
CA SER A 196 -11.62 -8.31 2.23
C SER A 196 -10.94 -9.41 3.03
N GLU A 197 -11.74 -10.39 3.50
CA GLU A 197 -11.22 -11.60 4.15
C GLU A 197 -10.29 -12.41 3.23
N HIS A 198 -10.52 -12.33 1.92
CA HIS A 198 -9.64 -12.90 0.92
C HIS A 198 -8.30 -12.15 0.89
N ALA A 199 -8.30 -10.82 0.77
CA ALA A 199 -7.09 -10.00 0.79
C ALA A 199 -6.30 -10.16 2.11
N LYS A 200 -6.99 -10.24 3.25
CA LYS A 200 -6.38 -10.46 4.57
C LYS A 200 -5.63 -11.79 4.62
N LYS A 201 -6.20 -12.87 4.06
CA LYS A 201 -5.56 -14.20 3.98
C LYS A 201 -4.45 -14.26 2.93
N THR A 202 -4.66 -13.64 1.78
CA THR A 202 -3.72 -13.68 0.64
C THR A 202 -2.47 -12.86 0.93
N TYR A 203 -2.61 -11.68 1.51
CA TYR A 203 -1.50 -10.75 1.76
C TYR A 203 -1.03 -10.70 3.22
N ALA A 204 -1.63 -11.50 4.11
CA ALA A 204 -1.27 -11.58 5.53
C ALA A 204 -1.23 -10.22 6.24
N LEU A 205 -2.28 -9.44 6.04
CA LEU A 205 -2.36 -8.05 6.47
C LEU A 205 -2.47 -7.96 8.00
N LEU A 206 -1.37 -7.55 8.64
CA LEU A 206 -1.30 -7.28 10.07
C LEU A 206 -0.61 -5.95 10.29
N GLN A 207 -1.34 -4.98 10.84
CA GLN A 207 -0.75 -3.71 11.19
C GLN A 207 0.20 -3.87 12.38
N THR A 208 1.44 -3.41 12.20
CA THR A 208 2.42 -3.31 13.29
C THR A 208 1.90 -2.37 14.37
N PRO A 209 1.88 -2.76 15.65
CA PRO A 209 1.53 -1.84 16.73
C PRO A 209 2.52 -0.68 16.85
N GLU A 210 2.03 0.49 17.25
CA GLU A 210 2.79 1.75 17.33
C GLU A 210 4.06 1.63 18.19
N PHE A 211 3.98 0.98 19.36
CA PHE A 211 5.16 0.80 20.21
C PHE A 211 6.25 -0.08 19.57
N VAL A 212 5.87 -1.02 18.69
CA VAL A 212 6.84 -1.87 17.96
C VAL A 212 7.48 -1.07 16.84
N GLU A 213 6.67 -0.29 16.12
CA GLU A 213 7.16 0.63 15.09
C GLU A 213 8.14 1.66 15.67
N GLU A 214 7.75 2.37 16.72
CA GLU A 214 8.61 3.35 17.40
C GLU A 214 9.90 2.71 17.90
N PHE A 215 9.80 1.53 18.54
CA PHE A 215 10.97 0.80 19.01
C PHE A 215 11.93 0.45 17.87
N ILE A 216 11.42 -0.02 16.73
CA ILE A 216 12.26 -0.36 15.58
C ILE A 216 12.92 0.89 14.99
N LEU A 217 12.19 1.99 14.85
CA LEU A 217 12.74 3.26 14.36
C LEU A 217 13.78 3.84 15.34
N ASP A 218 13.58 3.73 16.65
CA ASP A 218 14.54 4.16 17.67
C ASP A 218 15.87 3.41 17.57
N GLN A 219 15.82 2.13 17.21
CA GLN A 219 16.99 1.28 17.09
C GLN A 219 17.65 1.32 15.71
N THR A 220 17.06 2.01 14.73
CA THR A 220 17.54 2.06 13.33
C THR A 220 17.70 3.47 12.80
N LEU A 221 16.59 4.22 12.72
CA LEU A 221 16.54 5.56 12.16
C LEU A 221 17.33 6.57 13.00
N GLU A 222 17.19 6.56 14.33
CA GLU A 222 17.92 7.52 15.18
C GLU A 222 19.45 7.31 15.11
N PRO A 223 19.99 6.07 15.20
CA PRO A 223 21.41 5.82 14.95
C PRO A 223 21.85 6.22 13.54
N ALA A 224 21.05 5.93 12.51
CA ALA A 224 21.38 6.31 11.13
C ALA A 224 21.45 7.84 10.94
N LEU A 225 20.55 8.59 11.58
CA LEU A 225 20.56 10.06 11.59
C LEU A 225 21.74 10.65 12.38
N ALA A 226 22.40 9.86 13.23
CA ALA A 226 23.65 10.24 13.89
C ALA A 226 24.89 9.94 13.01
N ASP A 227 24.80 8.95 12.12
CA ASP A 227 25.91 8.55 11.25
C ASP A 227 26.17 9.55 10.10
N ARG A 228 25.16 10.33 9.68
CA ARG A 228 25.30 11.28 8.57
C ARG A 228 24.27 12.43 8.58
N PRO A 229 24.51 13.51 7.83
CA PRO A 229 23.53 14.58 7.58
C PRO A 229 22.30 14.13 6.78
N LEU A 230 21.23 14.93 6.86
CA LEU A 230 19.92 14.70 6.23
C LEU A 230 19.88 14.78 4.70
N GLU A 231 20.81 15.50 4.08
CA GLU A 231 20.78 15.70 2.63
C GLU A 231 20.94 14.36 1.90
N GLY A 232 19.95 14.01 1.08
CA GLY A 232 19.85 12.73 0.38
C GLY A 232 19.71 11.51 1.30
N PHE A 233 19.24 11.69 2.54
CA PHE A 233 18.95 10.62 3.50
C PHE A 233 17.64 9.93 3.13
N THR A 234 17.62 8.60 3.16
CA THR A 234 16.46 7.81 2.71
C THR A 234 16.12 6.66 3.64
N VAL A 235 14.82 6.45 3.84
CA VAL A 235 14.22 5.34 4.59
C VAL A 235 13.28 4.58 3.67
N ILE A 236 13.37 3.25 3.65
CA ILE A 236 12.45 2.40 2.91
C ILE A 236 11.74 1.39 3.82
N ASP A 237 10.46 1.17 3.55
CA ASP A 237 9.75 -0.06 3.92
C ASP A 237 9.31 -0.83 2.67
N PRO A 238 9.95 -1.96 2.34
CA PRO A 238 9.62 -2.74 1.14
C PRO A 238 8.38 -3.64 1.33
N THR A 239 7.67 -3.50 2.46
CA THR A 239 6.42 -4.18 2.79
C THR A 239 5.51 -3.21 3.55
N CYS A 240 5.33 -2.01 3.00
CA CYS A 240 4.90 -0.85 3.77
C CYS A 240 3.47 -0.94 4.31
N GLY A 241 2.64 -1.84 3.78
CA GLY A 241 1.22 -1.94 4.11
C GLY A 241 0.55 -0.57 3.98
N SER A 242 -0.24 -0.21 4.99
CA SER A 242 -0.91 1.09 5.08
C SER A 242 0.03 2.25 5.46
N GLY A 243 1.35 2.04 5.50
CA GLY A 243 2.37 3.08 5.67
C GLY A 243 2.77 3.38 7.11
N HIS A 244 2.57 2.48 8.06
CA HIS A 244 2.80 2.79 9.49
C HIS A 244 4.25 3.23 9.79
N PHE A 245 5.25 2.46 9.35
CA PHE A 245 6.66 2.83 9.44
C PHE A 245 6.98 4.11 8.65
N LEU A 246 6.36 4.29 7.49
CA LEU A 246 6.59 5.46 6.64
C LEU A 246 6.11 6.75 7.31
N LEU A 247 4.95 6.72 7.98
CA LEU A 247 4.44 7.86 8.75
C LEU A 247 5.34 8.17 9.97
N GLY A 248 5.81 7.14 10.68
CA GLY A 248 6.74 7.30 11.80
C GLY A 248 8.07 7.92 11.34
N ALA A 249 8.64 7.41 10.25
CA ALA A 249 9.84 7.93 9.63
C ALA A 249 9.66 9.38 9.15
N PHE A 250 8.55 9.68 8.47
CA PHE A 250 8.23 11.04 8.02
C PHE A 250 8.21 12.04 9.18
N LYS A 251 7.51 11.72 10.28
CA LYS A 251 7.45 12.58 11.47
C LYS A 251 8.84 12.89 12.03
N ARG A 252 9.70 11.87 12.14
CA ARG A 252 11.07 11.99 12.68
C ARG A 252 11.97 12.79 11.75
N LEU A 253 11.94 12.51 10.44
CA LEU A 253 12.69 13.26 9.43
C LEU A 253 12.25 14.72 9.39
N HIS A 254 10.95 15.00 9.40
CA HIS A 254 10.41 16.35 9.44
C HIS A 254 10.86 17.12 10.68
N ALA A 255 10.77 16.50 11.86
CA ALA A 255 11.26 17.10 13.11
C ALA A 255 12.78 17.32 13.12
N ARG A 256 13.56 16.51 12.40
CA ARG A 256 15.00 16.72 12.22
C ARG A 256 15.27 17.88 11.26
N TRP A 257 14.59 17.95 10.12
CA TRP A 257 14.69 19.06 9.16
C TRP A 257 14.33 20.40 9.80
N GLN A 258 13.26 20.45 10.61
CA GLN A 258 12.88 21.66 11.35
C GLN A 258 14.00 22.18 12.28
N ARG A 259 14.80 21.27 12.86
CA ARG A 259 15.92 21.63 13.74
C ARG A 259 17.19 22.02 12.97
N GLU A 260 17.49 21.35 11.87
CA GLU A 260 18.73 21.58 11.10
C GLU A 260 18.61 22.72 10.08
N ALA A 261 17.42 22.97 9.56
CA ALA A 261 17.16 23.99 8.55
C ALA A 261 15.98 24.91 8.94
N PRO A 262 16.00 25.55 10.13
CA PRO A 262 14.88 26.36 10.63
C PRO A 262 14.58 27.61 9.77
N GLY A 263 15.48 27.97 8.83
CA GLY A 263 15.27 29.05 7.89
C GLY A 263 14.39 28.69 6.67
N LEU A 264 14.08 27.41 6.46
CA LEU A 264 13.21 26.98 5.36
C LEU A 264 11.73 27.09 5.75
N GLY A 265 10.87 27.30 4.75
CA GLY A 265 9.42 27.33 4.96
C GLY A 265 8.85 25.94 5.29
N ALA A 266 7.70 25.90 5.97
CA ALA A 266 7.07 24.64 6.40
C ALA A 266 6.85 23.64 5.24
N ARG A 267 6.35 24.12 4.09
CA ARG A 267 6.18 23.29 2.89
C ARG A 267 7.48 22.68 2.36
N GLU A 268 8.57 23.44 2.42
CA GLU A 268 9.88 22.97 1.97
C GLU A 268 10.46 21.90 2.91
N LEU A 269 10.30 22.09 4.21
CA LEU A 269 10.69 21.11 5.23
C LEU A 269 9.90 19.81 5.07
N VAL A 270 8.59 19.90 4.83
CA VAL A 270 7.73 18.74 4.55
C VAL A 270 8.13 18.04 3.26
N ALA A 271 8.38 18.79 2.18
CA ALA A 271 8.82 18.23 0.91
C ALA A 271 10.16 17.48 1.05
N LYS A 272 11.13 18.07 1.75
CA LYS A 272 12.43 17.41 2.06
C LYS A 272 12.28 16.16 2.91
N ALA A 273 11.37 16.16 3.87
CA ALA A 273 11.10 14.98 4.69
C ALA A 273 10.45 13.85 3.87
N LEU A 274 9.46 14.17 3.03
CA LEU A 274 8.79 13.20 2.17
C LEU A 274 9.67 12.63 1.06
N ASP A 275 10.60 13.42 0.51
CA ASP A 275 11.54 12.95 -0.51
C ASP A 275 12.46 11.83 0.01
N GLY A 276 12.67 11.76 1.32
CA GLY A 276 13.39 10.68 1.99
C GLY A 276 12.56 9.42 2.27
N ILE A 277 11.27 9.39 1.94
CA ILE A 277 10.35 8.30 2.28
C ILE A 277 10.06 7.42 1.06
N TYR A 278 10.43 6.14 1.17
CA TYR A 278 10.27 5.13 0.13
C TYR A 278 9.43 3.97 0.65
N GLY A 279 8.54 3.45 -0.18
CA GLY A 279 7.65 2.36 0.22
C GLY A 279 7.23 1.48 -0.93
N VAL A 280 7.19 0.17 -0.71
CA VAL A 280 6.58 -0.76 -1.64
C VAL A 280 5.68 -1.70 -0.88
N ASP A 281 4.53 -2.02 -1.46
CA ASP A 281 3.71 -3.14 -1.02
C ASP A 281 3.16 -3.87 -2.25
N ILE A 282 2.99 -5.19 -2.15
CA ILE A 282 2.41 -5.97 -3.25
C ILE A 282 0.94 -5.61 -3.49
N ASN A 283 0.26 -5.11 -2.47
CA ASN A 283 -1.15 -4.76 -2.56
C ASN A 283 -1.32 -3.27 -2.92
N PRO A 284 -1.88 -2.95 -4.11
CA PRO A 284 -2.06 -1.56 -4.55
C PRO A 284 -2.94 -0.71 -3.62
N PHE A 285 -3.82 -1.32 -2.82
CA PHE A 285 -4.63 -0.58 -1.85
C PHE A 285 -3.85 -0.12 -0.65
N ALA A 286 -2.94 -0.96 -0.15
CA ALA A 286 -2.07 -0.60 0.97
C ALA A 286 -1.27 0.64 0.58
N VAL A 287 -0.72 0.62 -0.63
CA VAL A 287 0.02 1.74 -1.24
C VAL A 287 -0.86 2.98 -1.38
N ALA A 288 -2.08 2.86 -1.91
CA ALA A 288 -3.00 4.00 -2.01
C ALA A 288 -3.33 4.62 -0.64
N ILE A 289 -3.55 3.79 0.38
CA ILE A 289 -3.83 4.24 1.75
C ILE A 289 -2.59 4.86 2.39
N ALA A 290 -1.41 4.28 2.22
CA ALA A 290 -0.16 4.85 2.67
C ALA A 290 0.09 6.23 2.03
N ARG A 291 -0.11 6.35 0.71
CA ARG A 291 -0.04 7.63 -0.03
C ARG A 291 -1.00 8.66 0.58
N PHE A 292 -2.27 8.29 0.76
CA PHE A 292 -3.27 9.19 1.32
C PHE A 292 -2.94 9.64 2.75
N ARG A 293 -2.54 8.70 3.61
CA ARG A 293 -2.17 8.99 5.01
C ARG A 293 -0.95 9.91 5.11
N LEU A 294 0.07 9.66 4.29
CA LEU A 294 1.26 10.52 4.20
C LEU A 294 0.89 11.91 3.69
N LEU A 295 0.04 12.01 2.67
CA LEU A 295 -0.44 13.29 2.15
C LEU A 295 -1.15 14.10 3.24
N VAL A 296 -2.12 13.52 3.95
CA VAL A 296 -2.84 14.22 5.02
C VAL A 296 -1.89 14.65 6.14
N ALA A 297 -0.95 13.78 6.53
CA ALA A 297 0.07 14.14 7.52
C ALA A 297 0.96 15.30 7.05
N ALA A 298 1.32 15.32 5.77
CA ALA A 298 2.13 16.36 5.16
C ALA A 298 1.40 17.71 5.06
N LEU A 299 0.12 17.71 4.67
CA LEU A 299 -0.72 18.92 4.68
C LEU A 299 -0.79 19.54 6.07
N HIS A 300 -1.11 18.72 7.08
CA HIS A 300 -1.19 19.19 8.46
C HIS A 300 0.17 19.73 8.95
N ALA A 301 1.28 19.05 8.62
CA ALA A 301 2.62 19.50 8.99
C ALA A 301 3.03 20.82 8.31
N ALA A 302 2.53 21.07 7.09
CA ALA A 302 2.77 22.30 6.36
C ALA A 302 1.81 23.46 6.72
N GLY A 303 0.74 23.17 7.48
CA GLY A 303 -0.35 24.11 7.76
C GLY A 303 -1.30 24.33 6.58
N ASP A 304 -1.30 23.42 5.61
CA ASP A 304 -2.17 23.46 4.46
C ASP A 304 -3.53 22.81 4.78
N THR A 305 -4.60 23.37 4.23
CA THR A 305 -5.97 22.89 4.45
C THR A 305 -6.61 22.27 3.22
N SER A 306 -5.92 22.29 2.07
CA SER A 306 -6.47 21.81 0.79
C SER A 306 -5.41 21.06 -0.03
N ILE A 307 -5.83 19.93 -0.63
CA ILE A 307 -5.02 19.13 -1.56
C ILE A 307 -4.95 19.74 -2.97
N GLU A 308 -5.78 20.74 -3.26
CA GLU A 308 -5.86 21.38 -4.58
C GLU A 308 -4.76 22.42 -4.79
N GLN A 309 -4.00 22.73 -3.75
CA GLN A 309 -2.85 23.61 -3.87
C GLN A 309 -1.74 22.86 -4.61
N ASN A 310 -0.94 23.59 -5.41
CA ASN A 310 0.20 22.99 -6.09
C ASN A 310 1.30 22.67 -5.07
N ILE A 311 1.19 21.48 -4.49
CA ILE A 311 2.01 20.98 -3.44
C ILE A 311 2.94 19.94 -4.07
N GLY A 312 4.24 20.22 -4.08
CA GLY A 312 5.28 19.35 -4.66
C GLY A 312 5.60 18.11 -3.82
N TYR A 313 4.65 17.57 -3.07
CA TYR A 313 4.85 16.37 -2.27
C TYR A 313 4.86 15.15 -3.19
N THR A 314 6.01 14.50 -3.31
CA THR A 314 6.18 13.31 -4.16
C THR A 314 6.68 12.17 -3.29
N PRO A 315 5.80 11.45 -2.59
CA PRO A 315 6.23 10.30 -1.79
C PRO A 315 6.60 9.14 -2.73
N HIS A 316 7.72 8.46 -2.47
CA HIS A 316 8.25 7.42 -3.36
C HIS A 316 7.62 6.07 -3.07
N LEU A 317 6.33 5.92 -3.41
CA LEU A 317 5.55 4.71 -3.15
C LEU A 317 5.14 4.01 -4.44
N ALA A 318 5.27 2.69 -4.50
CA ALA A 318 4.81 1.88 -5.64
C ALA A 318 4.15 0.57 -5.19
N ALA A 319 3.21 0.08 -5.99
CA ALA A 319 2.61 -1.24 -5.82
C ALA A 319 3.38 -2.27 -6.64
N GLY A 320 3.77 -3.39 -6.01
CA GLY A 320 4.45 -4.48 -6.69
C GLY A 320 5.19 -5.43 -5.78
N ASP A 321 5.63 -6.56 -6.34
CA ASP A 321 6.36 -7.58 -5.59
C ASP A 321 7.82 -7.18 -5.31
N SER A 322 8.10 -6.73 -4.08
CA SER A 322 9.45 -6.34 -3.64
C SER A 322 10.49 -7.45 -3.78
N LEU A 323 10.11 -8.72 -3.67
CA LEU A 323 11.04 -9.85 -3.83
C LEU A 323 11.41 -10.07 -5.29
N LEU A 324 10.53 -9.75 -6.25
CA LEU A 324 10.87 -9.82 -7.67
C LEU A 324 11.63 -8.57 -8.11
N TRP A 325 11.06 -7.41 -7.81
CA TRP A 325 11.57 -6.11 -8.27
C TRP A 325 12.83 -5.66 -7.52
N GLY A 326 13.06 -6.16 -6.31
CA GLY A 326 14.29 -5.91 -5.53
C GLY A 326 15.34 -7.00 -5.64
N ALA A 327 15.07 -8.10 -6.36
CA ALA A 327 16.06 -9.15 -6.59
C ALA A 327 17.21 -8.68 -7.49
N ASP A 328 18.30 -9.46 -7.52
CA ASP A 328 19.38 -9.23 -8.48
C ASP A 328 18.87 -9.59 -9.87
N GLN A 329 18.81 -8.60 -10.76
CA GLN A 329 18.23 -8.78 -12.09
C GLN A 329 19.02 -9.79 -12.93
N GLN A 330 20.30 -10.03 -12.64
CA GLN A 330 21.12 -11.03 -13.33
C GLN A 330 20.67 -12.48 -13.04
N LEU A 331 19.92 -12.70 -11.95
CA LEU A 331 19.40 -14.02 -11.57
C LEU A 331 18.03 -14.31 -12.17
N LEU A 332 17.43 -13.36 -12.89
CA LEU A 332 16.14 -13.52 -13.53
C LEU A 332 16.26 -14.28 -14.86
N PRO A 333 15.21 -15.01 -15.29
CA PRO A 333 15.20 -15.66 -16.60
C PRO A 333 15.39 -14.64 -17.74
N GLU A 334 16.29 -14.96 -18.68
CA GLU A 334 16.50 -14.16 -19.89
C GLU A 334 15.41 -14.44 -20.94
N ASP A 335 14.74 -13.38 -21.39
CA ASP A 335 14.03 -13.34 -22.67
C ASP A 335 15.05 -13.25 -23.81
N LEU A 336 14.87 -14.07 -24.84
CA LEU A 336 15.75 -14.17 -26.01
C LEU A 336 15.88 -12.85 -26.80
N LEU A 337 14.93 -11.93 -26.67
CA LEU A 337 14.88 -10.63 -27.36
C LEU A 337 15.13 -9.45 -26.41
N ALA A 338 14.88 -9.60 -25.10
CA ALA A 338 14.85 -8.50 -24.15
C ALA A 338 15.77 -8.65 -22.91
N GLY A 339 16.49 -9.77 -22.76
CA GLY A 339 17.37 -10.02 -21.61
C GLY A 339 16.56 -10.41 -20.35
N PRO A 340 17.11 -10.27 -19.12
CA PRO A 340 16.35 -10.60 -17.91
C PRO A 340 15.15 -9.66 -17.75
N VAL A 341 13.92 -10.17 -17.87
CA VAL A 341 12.70 -9.35 -17.84
C VAL A 341 11.78 -9.76 -16.68
N ILE A 342 11.46 -8.78 -15.83
CA ILE A 342 10.28 -8.85 -14.96
C ILE A 342 9.10 -8.35 -15.78
N HIS A 343 8.13 -9.21 -16.06
CA HIS A 343 6.87 -8.78 -16.66
C HIS A 343 6.01 -8.13 -15.58
N ALA A 344 5.83 -6.81 -15.71
CA ALA A 344 4.99 -6.03 -14.80
C ALA A 344 3.52 -6.42 -14.94
N ASP A 345 2.83 -6.52 -13.80
CA ASP A 345 1.36 -6.55 -13.80
C ASP A 345 0.80 -5.19 -14.26
N THR A 346 -0.43 -5.17 -14.74
CA THR A 346 -1.12 -3.92 -15.11
C THR A 346 -1.21 -2.89 -13.98
N THR A 347 -1.13 -3.35 -12.73
CA THR A 347 -1.15 -2.48 -11.54
C THR A 347 0.24 -2.11 -11.03
N GLU A 348 1.31 -2.56 -11.68
CA GLU A 348 2.70 -2.30 -11.30
C GLU A 348 3.32 -1.21 -12.17
N ASP A 349 3.82 -0.14 -11.52
CA ASP A 349 4.67 0.86 -12.18
C ASP A 349 6.13 0.36 -12.18
N ALA A 350 6.52 -0.32 -13.25
CA ALA A 350 7.86 -0.90 -13.40
C ALA A 350 9.00 0.13 -13.21
N GLU A 351 8.81 1.37 -13.66
CA GLU A 351 9.85 2.39 -13.56
C GLU A 351 9.97 2.91 -12.13
N ALA A 352 8.84 3.14 -11.44
CA ALA A 352 8.84 3.49 -10.03
C ALA A 352 9.41 2.35 -9.17
N LEU A 353 9.03 1.10 -9.43
CA LEU A 353 9.54 -0.08 -8.72
C LEU A 353 11.05 -0.23 -8.88
N LYS A 354 11.59 -0.07 -10.09
CA LYS A 354 13.05 -0.05 -10.30
C LYS A 354 13.72 1.11 -9.55
N ALA A 355 13.17 2.32 -9.66
CA ALA A 355 13.72 3.50 -9.00
C ALA A 355 13.76 3.35 -7.47
N ILE A 356 12.79 2.64 -6.88
CA ILE A 356 12.70 2.40 -5.45
C ILE A 356 13.54 1.18 -5.01
N LEU A 357 13.49 0.05 -5.73
CA LEU A 357 14.04 -1.23 -5.25
C LEU A 357 15.39 -1.62 -5.84
N GLN A 358 15.88 -0.93 -6.89
CA GLN A 358 17.22 -1.14 -7.46
C GLN A 358 18.23 -0.09 -6.97
N ARG A 359 17.94 0.52 -5.82
CA ARG A 359 18.84 1.42 -5.10
C ARG A 359 19.04 0.95 -3.67
N GLU A 360 19.96 1.60 -2.99
CA GLU A 360 20.22 1.39 -1.57
C GLU A 360 19.73 2.58 -0.74
N HIS A 361 19.44 2.31 0.53
CA HIS A 361 18.86 3.22 1.50
C HIS A 361 19.69 3.28 2.78
N ASP A 362 19.61 4.42 3.47
CA ASP A 362 20.32 4.62 4.74
C ASP A 362 19.65 3.80 5.86
N VAL A 363 18.33 3.59 5.76
CA VAL A 363 17.53 2.78 6.69
C VAL A 363 16.53 1.90 5.93
N VAL A 364 16.47 0.62 6.29
CA VAL A 364 15.46 -0.33 5.80
C VAL A 364 14.70 -0.88 7.01
N VAL A 365 13.41 -0.62 7.06
CA VAL A 365 12.52 -1.10 8.13
C VAL A 365 11.30 -1.82 7.59
N GLY A 366 10.58 -2.55 8.43
CA GLY A 366 9.31 -3.13 8.00
C GLY A 366 8.85 -4.33 8.81
N ASN A 367 7.69 -4.84 8.42
CA ASN A 367 7.03 -6.02 8.95
C ASN A 367 6.64 -6.92 7.78
N PRO A 368 7.57 -7.74 7.25
CA PRO A 368 7.29 -8.58 6.11
C PRO A 368 6.25 -9.66 6.42
N PRO A 369 5.53 -10.20 5.43
CA PRO A 369 4.44 -11.16 5.65
C PRO A 369 4.90 -12.52 6.18
N TYR A 370 4.14 -13.12 7.12
CA TYR A 370 4.48 -14.39 7.80
C TYR A 370 3.79 -15.60 7.18
N ILE A 371 3.87 -15.74 5.85
CA ILE A 371 3.18 -16.82 5.12
C ILE A 371 4.14 -17.66 4.29
N THR A 372 3.66 -18.84 3.94
CA THR A 372 4.33 -19.71 2.96
C THR A 372 3.74 -19.46 1.58
N VAL A 373 4.61 -19.33 0.59
CA VAL A 373 4.22 -19.15 -0.82
C VAL A 373 3.63 -20.45 -1.36
N LYS A 374 2.31 -20.43 -1.60
CA LYS A 374 1.55 -21.59 -2.12
C LYS A 374 1.60 -21.70 -3.64
N ASP A 375 1.69 -20.58 -4.33
CA ASP A 375 1.82 -20.54 -5.79
C ASP A 375 3.12 -21.22 -6.22
N ALA A 376 3.03 -22.28 -7.00
CA ALA A 376 4.18 -23.11 -7.36
C ALA A 376 5.18 -22.37 -8.27
N ALA A 377 4.69 -21.46 -9.12
CA ALA A 377 5.54 -20.68 -10.02
C ALA A 377 6.33 -19.64 -9.21
N LEU A 378 5.66 -18.85 -8.37
CA LEU A 378 6.34 -17.89 -7.47
C LEU A 378 7.31 -18.58 -6.52
N ASN A 379 6.93 -19.74 -5.97
CA ASN A 379 7.80 -20.55 -5.12
C ASN A 379 9.11 -20.92 -5.82
N ALA A 380 9.03 -21.38 -7.08
CA ALA A 380 10.20 -21.72 -7.87
C ALA A 380 11.06 -20.48 -8.20
N THR A 381 10.43 -19.35 -8.52
CA THR A 381 11.10 -18.09 -8.81
C THR A 381 11.86 -17.56 -7.59
N TYR A 382 11.22 -17.45 -6.44
CA TYR A 382 11.90 -16.95 -5.23
C TYR A 382 13.08 -17.81 -4.81
N ARG A 383 13.03 -19.13 -4.99
CA ARG A 383 14.18 -20.01 -4.70
C ARG A 383 15.40 -19.71 -5.55
N LYS A 384 15.20 -19.29 -6.80
CA LYS A 384 16.30 -18.90 -7.69
C LYS A 384 16.91 -17.58 -7.24
N LEU A 385 16.06 -16.64 -6.82
CA LEU A 385 16.48 -15.29 -6.43
C LEU A 385 17.09 -15.23 -5.02
N TYR A 386 16.67 -16.11 -4.11
CA TYR A 386 17.05 -16.10 -2.70
C TYR A 386 17.57 -17.48 -2.25
N PRO A 387 18.89 -17.72 -2.32
CA PRO A 387 19.49 -19.05 -2.16
C PRO A 387 19.40 -19.60 -0.74
N THR A 388 19.15 -18.76 0.28
CA THR A 388 19.02 -19.22 1.67
C THR A 388 17.64 -19.76 2.02
N ILE A 389 16.68 -19.71 1.09
CA ILE A 389 15.44 -20.45 1.22
C ILE A 389 15.76 -21.94 1.38
N HIS A 390 15.32 -22.51 2.51
CA HIS A 390 15.44 -23.92 2.81
C HIS A 390 14.05 -24.57 2.79
N ARG A 391 13.89 -25.68 2.06
CA ARG A 391 12.65 -26.48 1.97
C ARG A 391 11.36 -25.69 1.73
N GLN A 392 10.71 -25.08 2.73
CA GLN A 392 9.50 -24.28 2.53
C GLN A 392 9.85 -22.81 2.22
N VAL A 393 9.15 -22.20 1.26
CA VAL A 393 9.32 -20.76 0.97
C VAL A 393 8.46 -19.96 1.94
N THR A 394 8.94 -19.81 3.16
CA THR A 394 8.38 -18.87 4.13
C THR A 394 8.93 -17.48 3.82
N LEU A 395 8.06 -16.50 3.55
CA LEU A 395 8.44 -15.17 3.07
C LEU A 395 9.41 -14.43 4.02
N THR A 396 9.38 -14.75 5.32
CA THR A 396 10.39 -14.29 6.30
C THR A 396 11.84 -14.43 5.81
N VAL A 397 12.19 -15.54 5.14
CA VAL A 397 13.58 -15.80 4.72
C VAL A 397 14.04 -14.88 3.56
N PRO A 398 13.38 -14.86 2.39
CA PRO A 398 13.80 -14.00 1.29
C PRO A 398 13.67 -12.50 1.64
N PHE A 399 12.69 -12.09 2.45
CA PHE A 399 12.64 -10.70 2.92
C PHE A 399 13.80 -10.37 3.86
N MET A 400 14.29 -11.31 4.67
CA MET A 400 15.51 -11.09 5.46
C MET A 400 16.69 -10.72 4.55
N GLU A 401 16.91 -11.47 3.48
CA GLU A 401 17.97 -11.17 2.50
C GLU A 401 17.73 -9.82 1.79
N LEU A 402 16.50 -9.58 1.32
CA LEU A 402 16.14 -8.34 0.62
C LEU A 402 16.36 -7.09 1.49
N PHE A 403 15.98 -7.13 2.77
CA PHE A 403 16.10 -5.98 3.66
C PHE A 403 17.55 -5.51 3.80
N PHE A 404 18.49 -6.45 3.96
CA PHE A 404 19.90 -6.11 3.99
C PHE A 404 20.42 -5.68 2.62
N LYS A 405 19.96 -6.29 1.52
CA LYS A 405 20.32 -5.87 0.16
C LYS A 405 19.94 -4.41 -0.11
N LEU A 406 18.76 -3.98 0.34
CA LEU A 406 18.28 -2.61 0.15
C LEU A 406 18.99 -1.58 1.03
N ALA A 407 19.79 -1.99 2.03
CA ALA A 407 20.57 -1.09 2.85
C ALA A 407 21.96 -0.83 2.23
N TYR A 408 22.51 0.37 2.39
CA TYR A 408 23.86 0.68 1.87
C TYR A 408 24.92 -0.32 2.34
N GLY A 409 25.64 -0.93 1.40
CA GLY A 409 26.72 -1.90 1.66
C GLY A 409 28.07 -1.26 2.01
N ARG A 410 29.13 -2.06 2.09
CA ARG A 410 30.50 -1.56 2.27
C ARG A 410 31.05 -0.93 0.99
N GLY A 411 31.93 0.05 1.15
CA GLY A 411 32.76 0.57 0.05
C GLY A 411 32.15 1.69 -0.79
N ARG A 412 31.14 2.40 -0.25
CA ARG A 412 30.59 3.62 -0.86
C ARG A 412 30.98 4.86 -0.03
N ASP A 413 30.83 6.06 -0.60
CA ASP A 413 30.99 7.36 0.10
C ASP A 413 29.92 7.61 1.19
N ARG A 414 29.20 6.57 1.63
CA ARG A 414 28.12 6.63 2.60
C ARG A 414 28.36 5.62 3.74
N PRO A 415 27.93 5.91 4.97
CA PRO A 415 27.91 4.92 6.04
C PRO A 415 27.09 3.69 5.65
N VAL A 416 27.43 2.55 6.23
CA VAL A 416 26.70 1.30 6.05
C VAL A 416 25.26 1.46 6.56
N GLY A 417 24.26 1.06 5.77
CA GLY A 417 22.85 1.23 6.09
C GLY A 417 22.39 0.38 7.28
N TRP A 418 21.34 0.86 7.94
CA TRP A 418 20.70 0.22 9.09
C TRP A 418 19.49 -0.61 8.66
N VAL A 419 19.31 -1.76 9.29
CA VAL A 419 18.20 -2.68 9.02
C VAL A 419 17.48 -3.01 10.32
N GLY A 420 16.15 -2.93 10.33
CA GLY A 420 15.32 -3.36 11.46
C GLY A 420 13.99 -3.95 11.02
N GLN A 421 13.64 -5.14 11.49
CA GLN A 421 12.35 -5.73 11.12
C GLN A 421 11.78 -6.56 12.26
N ILE A 422 10.44 -6.60 12.33
CA ILE A 422 9.72 -7.60 13.11
C ILE A 422 9.33 -8.74 12.17
N THR A 423 9.66 -9.98 12.54
CA THR A 423 9.41 -11.15 11.70
C THR A 423 9.01 -12.37 12.52
N SER A 424 8.59 -13.45 11.86
CA SER A 424 8.32 -14.73 12.53
C SER A 424 9.60 -15.34 13.10
N ASN A 425 9.53 -15.87 14.33
CA ASN A 425 10.65 -16.61 14.93
C ASN A 425 10.89 -18.01 14.30
N SER A 426 10.12 -18.38 13.28
CA SER A 426 10.16 -19.70 12.66
C SER A 426 11.53 -20.06 12.09
N PHE A 427 12.32 -19.10 11.61
CA PHE A 427 13.68 -19.37 11.13
C PHE A 427 14.60 -19.86 12.28
N MET A 428 14.35 -19.44 13.52
CA MET A 428 15.13 -19.88 14.69
C MET A 428 14.68 -21.27 15.19
N LYS A 429 13.39 -21.58 15.09
CA LYS A 429 12.78 -22.74 15.75
C LYS A 429 12.55 -23.92 14.79
N ARG A 430 12.38 -23.68 13.49
CA ARG A 430 12.01 -24.71 12.51
C ARG A 430 13.24 -25.15 11.70
N PRO A 431 13.63 -26.45 11.77
CA PRO A 431 14.82 -26.95 11.09
C PRO A 431 14.70 -26.94 9.56
N TYR A 432 13.49 -26.72 9.03
CA TYR A 432 13.24 -26.64 7.60
C TYR A 432 13.11 -25.20 7.09
N VAL A 433 13.32 -24.16 7.91
CA VAL A 433 13.21 -22.75 7.50
C VAL A 433 14.55 -22.02 7.55
N GLY A 434 15.17 -21.91 8.73
CA GLY A 434 16.30 -21.00 8.91
C GLY A 434 17.74 -21.53 8.84
N PRO A 435 18.07 -22.84 8.76
CA PRO A 435 19.48 -23.25 8.84
C PRO A 435 20.42 -22.55 7.85
N LYS A 436 20.01 -22.43 6.57
CA LYS A 436 20.80 -21.71 5.56
C LYS A 436 20.93 -20.22 5.86
N LEU A 437 19.85 -19.57 6.29
CA LEU A 437 19.91 -18.17 6.67
C LEU A 437 20.89 -17.94 7.82
N ILE A 438 20.86 -18.80 8.85
CA ILE A 438 21.72 -18.72 10.03
C ILE A 438 23.18 -19.05 9.71
N GLN A 439 23.43 -20.07 8.88
CA GLN A 439 24.78 -20.59 8.63
C GLN A 439 25.46 -19.93 7.43
N GLU A 440 24.71 -19.44 6.45
CA GLU A 440 25.23 -18.91 5.18
C GLU A 440 25.01 -17.41 5.03
N PHE A 441 23.88 -16.85 5.49
CA PHE A 441 23.58 -15.42 5.31
C PHE A 441 24.05 -14.54 6.47
N PHE A 442 23.57 -14.79 7.70
CA PHE A 442 23.90 -13.94 8.84
C PHE A 442 25.40 -13.77 9.15
N PRO A 443 26.29 -14.74 8.88
CA PRO A 443 27.74 -14.53 9.03
C PRO A 443 28.33 -13.47 8.10
N ARG A 444 27.61 -13.09 7.03
CA ARG A 444 28.08 -12.11 6.03
C ARG A 444 27.60 -10.68 6.31
N VAL A 445 26.64 -10.49 7.20
CA VAL A 445 26.11 -9.17 7.61
C VAL A 445 26.46 -8.86 9.06
N ASP A 446 26.25 -7.62 9.49
CA ASP A 446 26.40 -7.24 10.91
C ASP A 446 25.08 -7.41 11.65
N LEU A 447 24.76 -8.62 12.08
CA LEU A 447 23.59 -8.85 12.93
C LEU A 447 23.90 -8.38 14.36
N GLN A 448 23.35 -7.23 14.75
CA GLN A 448 23.73 -6.55 16.01
C GLN A 448 22.88 -6.96 17.19
N LYS A 449 21.58 -7.16 16.96
CA LYS A 449 20.63 -7.46 18.04
C LYS A 449 19.50 -8.35 17.53
N VAL A 450 19.14 -9.35 18.34
CA VAL A 450 18.00 -10.23 18.14
C VAL A 450 17.17 -10.18 19.42
N VAL A 451 15.95 -9.69 19.32
CA VAL A 451 15.01 -9.56 20.45
C VAL A 451 13.93 -10.60 20.26
N ASP A 452 14.00 -11.70 21.00
CA ASP A 452 12.94 -12.72 21.01
C ASP A 452 11.71 -12.13 21.72
N SER A 453 10.67 -11.83 20.93
CA SER A 453 9.45 -11.20 21.39
C SER A 453 8.29 -12.18 21.55
N GLU A 454 8.51 -13.50 21.42
CA GLU A 454 7.48 -14.55 21.47
C GLU A 454 6.55 -14.45 22.68
N GLY A 455 7.06 -14.04 23.86
CA GLY A 455 6.28 -13.88 25.09
C GLY A 455 5.68 -12.49 25.32
N ALA A 456 5.89 -11.52 24.43
CA ALA A 456 5.39 -10.16 24.59
C ALA A 456 3.94 -10.04 24.09
N TRP A 457 3.12 -9.22 24.77
CA TRP A 457 1.80 -8.84 24.29
C TRP A 457 1.94 -7.87 23.10
N ILE A 458 1.86 -8.42 21.89
CA ILE A 458 1.88 -7.66 20.63
C ILE A 458 0.55 -7.97 19.91
N PRO A 459 -0.44 -7.05 19.95
CA PRO A 459 -1.74 -7.24 19.31
C PRO A 459 -1.62 -7.62 17.84
N GLY A 460 -2.40 -8.61 17.39
CA GLY A 460 -2.35 -9.10 16.01
C GLY A 460 -1.14 -9.99 15.69
N HIS A 461 -0.19 -10.16 16.61
CA HIS A 461 1.01 -10.97 16.39
C HIS A 461 1.08 -12.17 17.34
N ASN A 462 1.75 -12.07 18.50
CA ASN A 462 2.10 -13.25 19.30
C ASN A 462 0.91 -13.94 19.95
N MET A 463 -0.05 -13.18 20.47
CA MET A 463 -1.18 -13.73 21.24
C MET A 463 -2.32 -14.21 20.34
N ASP A 464 -2.41 -13.65 19.14
CA ASP A 464 -3.50 -13.87 18.19
C ASP A 464 -3.03 -14.61 16.92
N GLY A 465 -1.75 -14.96 16.83
CA GLY A 465 -1.12 -15.35 15.57
C GLY A 465 0.25 -16.02 15.70
N THR A 466 1.26 -15.46 15.02
CA THR A 466 2.58 -16.08 14.86
C THR A 466 3.59 -15.49 15.86
N PRO A 467 4.33 -16.32 16.61
CA PRO A 467 5.43 -15.85 17.46
C PRO A 467 6.47 -15.03 16.67
N THR A 468 6.83 -13.89 17.23
CA THR A 468 7.68 -12.89 16.58
C THR A 468 9.07 -12.80 17.20
N VAL A 469 9.99 -12.25 16.42
CA VAL A 469 11.32 -11.80 16.81
C VAL A 469 11.60 -10.48 16.09
N ILE A 470 12.27 -9.56 16.76
CA ILE A 470 12.73 -8.31 16.16
C ILE A 470 14.23 -8.40 15.95
N ILE A 471 14.71 -8.11 14.74
CA ILE A 471 16.13 -8.13 14.42
C ILE A 471 16.62 -6.76 14.01
N PHE A 472 17.87 -6.47 14.36
CA PHE A 472 18.58 -5.25 13.99
C PHE A 472 19.97 -5.60 13.46
N GLY A 473 20.39 -4.90 12.42
CA GLY A 473 21.71 -5.09 11.86
C GLY A 473 22.15 -4.00 10.89
N ARG A 474 23.32 -4.20 10.31
CA ARG A 474 23.91 -3.33 9.28
C ARG A 474 24.39 -4.14 8.09
N ASN A 475 24.26 -3.60 6.88
CA ASN A 475 24.65 -4.30 5.65
C ASN A 475 26.17 -4.28 5.43
N ARG A 476 26.91 -5.24 5.98
CA ARG A 476 28.36 -5.37 5.76
C ARG A 476 28.74 -6.12 4.48
N LEU A 477 27.78 -6.42 3.60
CA LEU A 477 28.03 -7.05 2.30
C LEU A 477 28.83 -6.13 1.37
#